data_AF-A0A7S2Z2D2-F1
#
_entry.id   AF-A0A7S2Z2D2-F1
#
_cell.length_a   1.000
_cell.length_b   1.000
_cell.length_c   1.000
_cell.angle_alpha   90.00
_cell.angle_beta   90.00
_cell.angle_gamma   90.00
#
_symmetry.space_group_name_H-M   'P 1'
#
loop_
_entity.id
_entity.type
_entity.pdbx_description
1 polymer ?
#
loop_
_entity_poly.entity_id
_entity_poly.type
_entity_poly.pdbx_seq_one_letter_code
_entity_poly.pdbx_strand_id
1 'polypeptide(L)'
;ESIAKKFVDESHIQLHKFLNDETAANVLGDLHKVDAREGMFNPSIPPYETGVGQAWSIRGPTHKQRYLELSAGQECGGEVSSLSDLKVKCLDSPAFQKLLSCMTKVAINSKRSAIRRFRPGLDYTLAHSGVETADYQLDATLCLVEESDQWGFGEVGGYDCYMVNDSEAEGPNNASAEVYRMTEEDDDDETITLPATRNCLNLVLCNEGVMRFTKYLSATAPGSRWDVLTEYEITPQDDDEGIEL
;
A
#
# COMPACT_ATOMS: atom_id res chain seq x y z
N GLU A 1 -8.73 -9.03 -21.98
CA GLU A 1 -7.34 -9.43 -21.69
C GLU A 1 -7.30 -10.09 -20.31
N SER A 2 -6.51 -11.15 -20.12
CA SER A 2 -6.42 -11.80 -18.80
C SER A 2 -5.58 -10.93 -17.86
N ILE A 3 -5.93 -10.88 -16.57
CA ILE A 3 -5.18 -10.14 -15.54
C ILE A 3 -3.70 -10.53 -15.56
N ALA A 4 -3.41 -11.82 -15.72
CA ALA A 4 -2.04 -12.31 -15.79
C ALA A 4 -1.24 -11.75 -16.96
N LYS A 5 -1.87 -11.55 -18.12
CA LYS A 5 -1.17 -10.98 -19.26
C LYS A 5 -0.80 -9.53 -18.99
N LYS A 6 -1.77 -8.74 -18.51
CA LYS A 6 -1.54 -7.34 -18.15
C LYS A 6 -0.45 -7.19 -17.08
N PHE A 7 -0.46 -8.06 -16.06
CA PHE A 7 0.55 -8.01 -15.01
C PHE A 7 1.95 -8.38 -15.49
N VAL A 8 2.08 -9.36 -16.39
CA VAL A 8 3.36 -9.71 -17.02
C VAL A 8 3.91 -8.56 -17.85
N ASP A 9 3.04 -7.84 -18.55
CA ASP A 9 3.45 -6.72 -19.41
C ASP A 9 3.81 -5.44 -18.62
N GLU A 10 3.04 -5.11 -17.56
CA GLU A 10 3.15 -3.84 -16.83
C GLU A 10 3.87 -3.94 -15.47
N SER A 11 4.14 -5.15 -14.96
CA SER A 11 4.70 -5.40 -13.62
C SER A 11 3.87 -4.83 -12.44
N HIS A 12 2.72 -4.23 -12.72
CA HIS A 12 1.76 -3.76 -11.73
C HIS A 12 0.33 -3.85 -12.27
N ILE A 13 -0.65 -3.89 -11.37
CA ILE A 13 -2.07 -3.78 -11.76
C ILE A 13 -2.93 -3.26 -10.60
N GLN A 14 -3.94 -2.46 -10.94
CA GLN A 14 -4.98 -2.02 -10.02
C GLN A 14 -6.28 -2.79 -10.28
N LEU A 15 -6.75 -3.51 -9.26
CA LEU A 15 -7.98 -4.31 -9.31
C LEU A 15 -9.08 -3.57 -8.54
N HIS A 16 -9.84 -2.76 -9.27
CA HIS A 16 -10.96 -2.02 -8.72
C HIS A 16 -12.12 -2.95 -8.34
N LYS A 17 -12.87 -2.55 -7.31
CA LYS A 17 -14.00 -3.34 -6.77
C LYS A 17 -13.57 -4.77 -6.44
N PHE A 18 -12.41 -4.89 -5.80
CA PHE A 18 -11.78 -6.19 -5.54
C PHE A 18 -12.63 -7.08 -4.63
N LEU A 19 -13.07 -6.52 -3.50
CA LEU A 19 -14.02 -7.19 -2.62
C LEU A 19 -15.42 -7.13 -3.23
N ASN A 20 -16.22 -8.19 -3.01
CA ASN A 20 -17.65 -8.16 -3.33
C ASN A 20 -18.37 -7.07 -2.51
N ASP A 21 -19.53 -6.63 -3.02
CA ASP A 21 -20.28 -5.49 -2.47
C ASP A 21 -20.65 -5.68 -0.99
N GLU A 22 -21.04 -6.88 -0.58
CA GLU A 22 -21.42 -7.18 0.81
C GLU A 22 -20.22 -7.02 1.77
N THR A 23 -19.08 -7.63 1.42
CA THR A 23 -17.86 -7.59 2.22
C THR A 23 -17.28 -6.18 2.26
N ALA A 24 -17.26 -5.51 1.11
CA ALA A 24 -16.81 -4.12 1.00
C ALA A 24 -17.67 -3.20 1.86
N ALA A 25 -19.00 -3.28 1.76
CA ALA A 25 -19.92 -2.44 2.52
C ALA A 25 -19.79 -2.65 4.03
N ASN A 26 -19.61 -3.90 4.47
CA ASN A 26 -19.41 -4.22 5.88
C ASN A 26 -18.12 -3.57 6.42
N VAL A 27 -16.97 -3.87 5.80
CA VAL A 27 -15.67 -3.35 6.23
C VAL A 27 -15.62 -1.83 6.15
N LEU A 28 -16.01 -1.23 5.01
CA LEU A 28 -16.00 0.22 4.84
C LEU A 28 -16.99 0.92 5.78
N GLY A 29 -18.14 0.31 6.04
CA GLY A 29 -19.12 0.84 6.99
C GLY A 29 -18.60 0.90 8.43
N ASP A 30 -17.79 -0.06 8.83
CA ASP A 30 -17.13 -0.04 10.14
C ASP A 30 -16.01 1.00 10.21
N LEU A 31 -15.15 1.06 9.19
CA LEU A 31 -14.09 2.08 9.10
C LEU A 31 -14.67 3.50 9.10
N HIS A 32 -15.79 3.71 8.41
CA HIS A 32 -16.53 4.98 8.39
C HIS A 32 -16.95 5.41 9.80
N LYS A 33 -17.50 4.50 10.62
CA LYS A 33 -17.92 4.81 12.00
C LYS A 33 -16.73 5.25 12.85
N VAL A 34 -15.58 4.60 12.68
CA VAL A 34 -14.34 4.96 13.39
C VAL A 34 -13.87 6.35 12.99
N ASP A 35 -13.80 6.64 11.69
CA ASP A 35 -13.41 7.95 11.17
C ASP A 35 -14.40 9.06 11.58
N ALA A 36 -15.71 8.78 11.57
CA ALA A 36 -16.75 9.70 12.03
C ALA A 36 -16.59 10.05 13.51
N ARG A 37 -16.43 9.03 14.36
CA ARG A 37 -16.27 9.20 15.82
C ARG A 37 -15.02 10.01 16.16
N GLU A 38 -13.94 9.77 15.43
CA GLU A 38 -12.63 10.39 15.68
C GLU A 38 -12.44 11.71 14.93
N GLY A 39 -13.43 12.14 14.15
CA GLY A 39 -13.46 13.43 13.47
C GLY A 39 -12.52 13.52 12.26
N MET A 40 -12.22 12.39 11.61
CA MET A 40 -11.29 12.33 10.45
C MET A 40 -11.86 12.97 9.18
N PHE A 41 -13.16 13.27 9.14
CA PHE A 41 -13.79 13.98 8.01
C PHE A 41 -13.72 15.51 8.13
N ASN A 42 -13.22 16.02 9.26
CA ASN A 42 -13.04 17.46 9.43
C ASN A 42 -11.72 17.90 8.81
N PRO A 43 -11.68 19.05 8.11
CA PRO A 43 -10.45 19.59 7.50
C PRO A 43 -9.53 20.22 8.56
N SER A 44 -9.14 19.44 9.57
CA SER A 44 -8.36 19.88 10.72
C SER A 44 -7.44 18.76 11.19
N ILE A 45 -6.23 19.10 11.60
CA ILE A 45 -5.27 18.12 12.14
C ILE A 45 -5.83 17.59 13.47
N PRO A 46 -6.09 16.28 13.60
CA PRO A 46 -6.57 15.70 14.84
C PRO A 46 -5.45 15.66 15.89
N PRO A 47 -5.79 15.49 17.19
CA PRO A 47 -4.80 15.24 18.23
C PRO A 47 -3.83 14.10 17.85
N TYR A 48 -2.58 14.22 18.30
CA TYR A 48 -1.50 13.32 17.88
C TYR A 48 -1.75 11.84 18.21
N GLU A 49 -2.46 11.58 19.31
CA GLU A 49 -2.79 10.26 19.84
C GLU A 49 -4.15 9.73 19.37
N THR A 50 -4.85 10.45 18.48
CA THR A 50 -6.17 10.00 18.00
C THR A 50 -6.08 8.65 17.31
N GLY A 51 -6.90 7.69 17.73
CA GLY A 51 -6.90 6.32 17.21
C GLY A 51 -5.81 5.41 17.79
N VAL A 52 -4.98 5.89 18.73
CA VAL A 52 -4.02 5.05 19.46
C VAL A 52 -4.71 4.27 20.57
N GLY A 53 -4.32 3.01 20.77
CA GLY A 53 -4.94 2.09 21.72
C GLY A 53 -5.85 1.06 21.03
N GLN A 54 -6.46 0.16 21.81
CA GLN A 54 -7.29 -0.93 21.27
C GLN A 54 -6.55 -1.74 20.17
N ALA A 55 -5.30 -2.12 20.46
CA ALA A 55 -4.34 -2.78 19.58
C ALA A 55 -3.69 -1.92 18.47
N TRP A 56 -4.10 -0.66 18.27
CA TRP A 56 -3.41 0.26 17.37
C TRP A 56 -2.22 0.95 18.05
N SER A 57 -1.10 1.03 17.34
CA SER A 57 0.11 1.69 17.81
C SER A 57 0.74 2.55 16.71
N ILE A 58 1.43 3.63 17.11
CA ILE A 58 2.15 4.48 16.17
C ILE A 58 3.41 3.75 15.69
N ARG A 59 3.57 3.61 14.38
CA ARG A 59 4.81 3.22 13.72
C ARG A 59 5.65 4.46 13.45
N GLY A 60 6.86 4.47 13.99
CA GLY A 60 7.86 5.53 13.81
C GLY A 60 9.21 4.97 13.35
N PRO A 61 10.30 5.74 13.45
CA PRO A 61 10.39 7.10 13.98
C PRO A 61 9.91 8.17 12.98
N THR A 62 9.49 9.33 13.47
CA THR A 62 8.84 10.39 12.66
C THR A 62 9.66 10.87 11.46
N HIS A 63 10.98 10.97 11.57
CA HIS A 63 11.83 11.38 10.44
C HIS A 63 11.92 10.33 9.30
N LYS A 64 11.26 9.17 9.44
CA LYS A 64 11.18 8.11 8.42
C LYS A 64 9.74 7.76 8.07
N GLN A 65 8.89 7.65 9.09
CA GLN A 65 7.51 7.24 8.93
C GLN A 65 6.67 7.62 10.14
N ARG A 66 5.37 7.75 9.90
CA ARG A 66 4.35 7.89 10.93
C ARG A 66 3.03 7.35 10.40
N TYR A 67 2.49 6.31 11.02
CA TYR A 67 1.13 5.81 10.75
C TYR A 67 0.69 4.95 11.91
N LEU A 68 -0.59 4.59 11.97
CA LEU A 68 -1.07 3.60 12.92
C LEU A 68 -1.00 2.21 12.29
N GLU A 69 -0.47 1.24 13.04
CA GLU A 69 -0.51 -0.17 12.66
C GLU A 69 -1.23 -0.98 13.74
N LEU A 70 -2.04 -1.93 13.28
CA LEU A 70 -2.72 -2.87 14.16
C LEU A 70 -1.74 -3.95 14.63
N SER A 71 -1.62 -4.13 15.94
CA SER A 71 -0.76 -5.14 16.55
C SER A 71 -1.13 -6.56 16.10
N ALA A 72 -0.12 -7.30 15.63
CA ALA A 72 -0.30 -8.70 15.25
C ALA A 72 -0.70 -9.58 16.45
N GLY A 73 -1.75 -10.39 16.28
CA GLY A 73 -2.12 -11.44 17.25
C GLY A 73 -2.97 -11.00 18.43
N GLN A 74 -3.43 -9.75 18.50
CA GLN A 74 -4.47 -9.35 19.44
C GLN A 74 -5.85 -9.42 18.76
N GLU A 75 -6.78 -10.17 19.36
CA GLU A 75 -8.20 -10.06 19.04
C GLU A 75 -8.63 -8.62 19.30
N CYS A 76 -8.82 -7.86 18.22
CA CYS A 76 -9.34 -6.52 18.31
C CYS A 76 -10.84 -6.63 18.57
N GLY A 77 -11.22 -6.75 19.84
CA GLY A 77 -12.60 -6.54 20.22
C GLY A 77 -13.00 -5.11 19.84
N GLY A 78 -13.94 -4.94 18.92
CA GLY A 78 -14.42 -3.63 18.48
C GLY A 78 -14.73 -3.50 16.99
N GLU A 79 -14.95 -2.27 16.55
CA GLU A 79 -15.43 -1.92 15.21
C GLU A 79 -14.46 -2.31 14.08
N VAL A 80 -13.15 -2.45 14.32
CA VAL A 80 -12.20 -2.82 13.25
C VAL A 80 -12.02 -4.34 13.09
N SER A 81 -12.81 -5.15 13.81
CA SER A 81 -12.74 -6.61 13.76
C SER A 81 -12.97 -7.17 12.35
N SER A 82 -13.81 -6.52 11.55
CA SER A 82 -14.10 -6.90 10.16
C SER A 82 -12.86 -6.81 9.25
N LEU A 83 -12.00 -5.80 9.43
CA LEU A 83 -10.75 -5.66 8.66
C LEU A 83 -9.70 -6.69 9.09
N SER A 84 -9.58 -6.96 10.40
CA SER A 84 -8.69 -8.02 10.89
C SER A 84 -9.14 -9.41 10.42
N ASP A 85 -10.46 -9.66 10.42
CA ASP A 85 -11.04 -10.89 9.93
C ASP A 85 -10.81 -11.05 8.43
N LEU A 86 -11.01 -9.99 7.65
CA LEU A 86 -10.72 -9.99 6.21
C LEU A 86 -9.27 -10.36 5.95
N LYS A 87 -8.33 -9.75 6.68
CA LYS A 87 -6.91 -10.08 6.56
C LYS A 87 -6.66 -11.56 6.87
N VAL A 88 -7.05 -12.04 8.05
CA VAL A 88 -6.72 -13.40 8.52
C VAL A 88 -7.43 -14.47 7.69
N LYS A 89 -8.72 -14.30 7.40
CA LYS A 89 -9.57 -15.30 6.76
C LYS A 89 -9.46 -15.29 5.24
N CYS A 90 -9.15 -14.14 4.63
CA CYS A 90 -9.08 -13.99 3.17
C CYS A 90 -7.65 -13.73 2.70
N LEU A 91 -7.05 -12.58 3.01
CA LEU A 91 -5.78 -12.14 2.42
C LEU A 91 -4.58 -12.99 2.87
N ASP A 92 -4.62 -13.54 4.08
CA ASP A 92 -3.60 -14.46 4.58
C ASP A 92 -3.91 -15.93 4.24
N SER A 93 -5.02 -16.23 3.55
CA SER A 93 -5.41 -17.60 3.26
C SER A 93 -4.55 -18.26 2.16
N PRO A 94 -4.34 -19.58 2.21
CA PRO A 94 -3.68 -20.31 1.12
C PRO A 94 -4.43 -20.22 -0.22
N ALA A 95 -5.76 -20.06 -0.18
CA ALA A 95 -6.57 -19.90 -1.39
C ALA A 95 -6.26 -18.57 -2.09
N PHE A 96 -6.13 -17.49 -1.32
CA PHE A 96 -5.76 -16.19 -1.87
C PHE A 96 -4.32 -16.18 -2.38
N GLN A 97 -3.38 -16.83 -1.68
CA GLN A 97 -2.01 -16.98 -2.19
C GLN A 97 -1.97 -17.71 -3.54
N LYS A 98 -2.75 -18.78 -3.72
CA LYS A 98 -2.89 -19.47 -5.01
C LYS A 98 -3.49 -18.56 -6.08
N LEU A 99 -4.51 -17.77 -5.74
CA LEU A 99 -5.10 -16.81 -6.65
C LEU A 99 -4.05 -15.79 -7.12
N LEU A 100 -3.26 -15.22 -6.20
CA LEU A 100 -2.18 -14.30 -6.54
C LEU A 100 -1.18 -14.95 -7.51
N SER A 101 -0.66 -16.15 -7.19
CA SER A 101 0.24 -16.86 -8.12
C SER A 101 -0.37 -17.10 -9.50
N CYS A 102 -1.69 -17.36 -9.59
CA CYS A 102 -2.36 -17.47 -10.89
C CYS A 102 -2.43 -16.13 -11.65
N MET A 103 -2.65 -15.03 -10.92
CA MET A 103 -2.80 -13.67 -11.46
C MET A 103 -1.48 -13.00 -11.81
N THR A 104 -0.38 -13.35 -11.15
CA THR A 104 0.93 -12.70 -11.33
C THR A 104 1.98 -13.61 -11.94
N LYS A 105 1.73 -14.93 -12.00
CA LYS A 105 2.68 -15.95 -12.49
C LYS A 105 3.97 -16.06 -11.69
N VAL A 106 3.98 -15.58 -10.45
CA VAL A 106 5.13 -15.70 -9.54
C VAL A 106 4.91 -16.77 -8.47
N ALA A 107 6.00 -17.42 -8.06
CA ALA A 107 6.01 -18.35 -6.94
C ALA A 107 6.23 -17.59 -5.63
N ILE A 108 5.30 -17.72 -4.69
CA ILE A 108 5.33 -17.03 -3.39
C ILE A 108 5.93 -17.95 -2.32
N ASN A 109 7.00 -17.52 -1.67
CA ASN A 109 7.74 -18.29 -0.66
C ASN A 109 7.29 -17.96 0.76
N SER A 110 7.33 -16.68 1.08
CA SER A 110 7.06 -16.15 2.42
C SER A 110 6.27 -14.85 2.31
N LYS A 111 5.76 -14.36 3.44
CA LYS A 111 5.00 -13.11 3.46
C LYS A 111 5.11 -12.39 4.79
N ARG A 112 4.99 -11.07 4.73
CA ARG A 112 4.76 -10.18 5.87
C ARG A 112 3.55 -9.31 5.58
N SER A 113 2.60 -9.23 6.50
CA SER A 113 1.39 -8.44 6.29
C SER A 113 1.05 -7.55 7.48
N ALA A 114 0.57 -6.34 7.19
CA ALA A 114 0.27 -5.30 8.16
C ALA A 114 -1.06 -4.60 7.80
N ILE A 115 -1.86 -4.29 8.82
CA ILE A 115 -3.03 -3.42 8.68
C ILE A 115 -2.61 -2.03 9.11
N ARG A 116 -2.74 -1.05 8.22
CA ARG A 116 -2.26 0.31 8.43
C ARG A 116 -3.40 1.30 8.31
N ARG A 117 -3.29 2.39 9.06
CA ARG A 117 -4.16 3.56 8.96
C ARG A 117 -3.31 4.82 8.93
N PHE A 118 -3.57 5.64 7.92
CA PHE A 118 -2.99 6.96 7.74
C PHE A 118 -4.08 7.99 8.02
N ARG A 119 -3.89 8.78 9.08
CA ARG A 119 -4.82 9.83 9.51
C ARG A 119 -4.52 11.15 8.79
N PRO A 120 -5.55 11.89 8.35
CA PRO A 120 -5.40 13.19 7.72
C PRO A 120 -4.58 14.14 8.59
N GLY A 121 -3.60 14.79 7.99
CA GLY A 121 -2.76 15.79 8.64
C GLY A 121 -1.58 15.24 9.44
N LEU A 122 -1.48 13.91 9.62
CA LEU A 122 -0.49 13.31 10.54
C LEU A 122 0.46 12.31 9.89
N ASP A 123 -0.02 11.47 8.98
CA ASP A 123 0.62 10.19 8.71
C ASP A 123 1.19 10.10 7.27
N TYR A 124 2.31 9.38 7.13
CA TYR A 124 3.12 9.23 5.92
C TYR A 124 4.16 8.10 6.08
N THR A 125 4.75 7.65 4.98
CA THR A 125 6.08 7.02 4.98
C THR A 125 7.01 7.75 4.02
N LEU A 126 8.32 7.54 4.12
CA LEU A 126 9.32 8.14 3.25
C LEU A 126 10.15 7.06 2.55
N ALA A 127 10.57 7.34 1.32
CA ALA A 127 11.61 6.57 0.65
C ALA A 127 12.96 6.85 1.34
N HIS A 128 13.67 5.78 1.70
CA HIS A 128 15.02 5.83 2.24
C HIS A 128 15.68 4.46 2.06
N SER A 129 17.01 4.39 2.14
CA SER A 129 17.74 3.13 1.90
C SER A 129 17.28 1.93 2.73
N GLY A 130 16.84 2.16 3.97
CA GLY A 130 16.27 1.09 4.81
C GLY A 130 14.88 0.55 4.41
N VAL A 131 14.28 1.01 3.32
CA VAL A 131 13.02 0.48 2.74
C VAL A 131 13.21 0.05 1.28
N GLU A 132 14.46 -0.08 0.82
CA GLU A 132 14.77 -0.69 -0.48
C GLU A 132 14.41 -2.18 -0.43
N THR A 133 13.79 -2.65 -1.50
CA THR A 133 13.53 -4.07 -1.69
C THR A 133 14.87 -4.79 -1.85
N ALA A 134 15.11 -5.83 -1.06
CA ALA A 134 16.40 -6.50 -1.02
C ALA A 134 16.61 -7.51 -2.16
N ASP A 135 15.53 -8.05 -2.71
CA ASP A 135 15.50 -9.04 -3.79
C ASP A 135 14.15 -8.89 -4.52
N TYR A 136 13.61 -9.95 -5.11
CA TYR A 136 12.28 -9.94 -5.71
C TYR A 136 11.16 -10.01 -4.67
N GLN A 137 10.25 -9.03 -4.74
CA GLN A 137 9.08 -8.93 -3.87
C GLN A 137 7.82 -8.66 -4.69
N LEU A 138 6.69 -9.26 -4.30
CA LEU A 138 5.36 -8.87 -4.77
C LEU A 138 4.65 -8.13 -3.65
N ASP A 139 4.34 -6.86 -3.88
CA ASP A 139 3.48 -6.07 -3.00
C ASP A 139 2.02 -6.24 -3.37
N ALA A 140 1.20 -6.58 -2.39
CA ALA A 140 -0.25 -6.58 -2.49
C ALA A 140 -0.85 -5.63 -1.46
N THR A 141 -1.39 -4.51 -1.92
CA THR A 141 -2.01 -3.49 -1.05
C THR A 141 -3.50 -3.40 -1.33
N LEU A 142 -4.34 -3.87 -0.40
CA LEU A 142 -5.77 -3.63 -0.44
C LEU A 142 -6.06 -2.26 0.17
N CYS A 143 -6.37 -1.27 -0.67
CA CYS A 143 -6.69 0.09 -0.27
C CYS A 143 -8.20 0.27 -0.01
N LEU A 144 -8.51 0.90 1.13
CA LEU A 144 -9.87 1.16 1.61
C LEU A 144 -9.94 2.63 2.06
N VAL A 145 -10.63 3.44 1.26
CA VAL A 145 -10.85 4.86 1.52
C VAL A 145 -12.32 5.24 1.31
N GLU A 146 -12.70 6.40 1.81
CA GLU A 146 -14.01 6.96 1.49
C GLU A 146 -14.16 7.28 0.00
N GLU A 147 -15.39 7.20 -0.48
CA GLU A 147 -15.70 7.55 -1.87
C GLU A 147 -15.59 9.07 -2.03
N SER A 148 -14.65 9.53 -2.86
CA SER A 148 -14.39 10.94 -3.13
C SER A 148 -13.49 11.11 -4.36
N ASP A 149 -13.75 12.14 -5.15
CA ASP A 149 -12.92 12.48 -6.32
C ASP A 149 -11.54 13.04 -5.92
N GLN A 150 -11.39 13.50 -4.67
CA GLN A 150 -10.15 14.11 -4.16
C GLN A 150 -8.95 13.15 -4.19
N TRP A 151 -9.20 11.84 -4.17
CA TRP A 151 -8.14 10.84 -4.20
C TRP A 151 -7.47 10.68 -5.58
N GLY A 152 -8.17 11.01 -6.66
CA GLY A 152 -7.82 10.64 -8.04
C GLY A 152 -6.67 11.43 -8.68
N PHE A 153 -6.21 12.52 -8.05
CA PHE A 153 -5.15 13.40 -8.59
C PHE A 153 -4.00 13.63 -7.60
N GLY A 154 -3.95 12.87 -6.50
CA GLY A 154 -2.91 13.01 -5.49
C GLY A 154 -2.91 14.33 -4.72
N GLU A 155 -3.92 15.20 -4.90
CA GLU A 155 -4.03 16.52 -4.24
C GLU A 155 -4.01 16.42 -2.73
N VAL A 156 -4.66 15.40 -2.18
CA VAL A 156 -4.70 15.14 -0.74
C VAL A 156 -3.61 14.17 -0.27
N GLY A 157 -2.73 13.75 -1.17
CA GLY A 157 -1.70 12.74 -0.90
C GLY A 157 -2.29 11.36 -0.62
N GLY A 158 -1.63 10.59 0.24
CA GLY A 158 -2.04 9.23 0.58
C GLY A 158 -1.87 8.20 -0.54
N TYR A 159 -1.39 8.56 -1.73
CA TYR A 159 -1.06 7.60 -2.79
C TYR A 159 0.20 6.81 -2.44
N ASP A 160 0.32 5.59 -2.97
CA ASP A 160 1.58 4.84 -2.91
C ASP A 160 2.45 5.20 -4.11
N CYS A 161 3.74 5.28 -3.89
CA CYS A 161 4.74 5.59 -4.91
C CYS A 161 5.86 4.55 -4.81
N TYR A 162 6.26 4.00 -5.96
CA TYR A 162 7.38 3.08 -6.13
C TYR A 162 8.40 3.74 -7.05
N MET A 163 9.66 3.72 -6.64
CA MET A 163 10.75 4.38 -7.37
C MET A 163 12.08 3.68 -7.08
N VAL A 164 13.01 3.74 -8.01
CA VAL A 164 14.40 3.26 -7.80
C VAL A 164 15.23 4.41 -7.21
N ASN A 165 16.31 4.06 -6.49
CA ASN A 165 17.26 5.02 -5.96
C ASN A 165 18.41 5.24 -6.94
N ASP A 166 18.35 6.30 -7.75
CA ASP A 166 19.42 6.64 -8.72
C ASP A 166 20.59 7.31 -8.00
N SER A 167 21.25 6.54 -7.14
CA SER A 167 22.34 7.05 -6.31
C SER A 167 23.65 7.29 -7.08
N GLU A 168 23.66 7.22 -8.42
CA GLU A 168 24.77 7.68 -9.26
C GLU A 168 24.74 9.19 -9.58
N ALA A 169 23.78 9.96 -9.03
CA ALA A 169 23.86 11.42 -9.06
C ALA A 169 24.87 11.95 -8.01
N GLU A 170 26.17 11.91 -8.32
CA GLU A 170 27.20 12.58 -7.50
C GLU A 170 26.94 14.10 -7.42
N GLY A 171 26.41 14.55 -6.27
CA GLY A 171 26.23 15.96 -5.96
C GLY A 171 26.04 16.18 -4.46
N PRO A 172 26.50 17.31 -3.89
CA PRO A 172 26.59 17.50 -2.44
C PRO A 172 25.23 17.74 -1.74
N ASN A 173 24.11 17.55 -2.44
CA ASN A 173 22.76 17.84 -1.96
C ASN A 173 21.85 16.59 -2.01
N ASN A 174 22.29 15.46 -1.45
CA ASN A 174 21.38 14.35 -1.09
C ASN A 174 20.56 14.77 0.16
N ALA A 175 19.63 15.70 -0.05
CA ALA A 175 18.65 16.14 0.92
C ALA A 175 17.32 16.33 0.20
N SER A 176 16.37 15.45 0.53
CA SER A 176 14.92 15.73 0.53
C SER A 176 14.29 16.26 -0.78
N ALA A 177 13.68 15.34 -1.54
CA ALA A 177 12.33 15.48 -2.08
C ALA A 177 11.85 16.84 -2.62
N GLU A 178 12.62 17.56 -3.44
CA GLU A 178 12.11 18.66 -4.29
C GLU A 178 13.01 18.91 -5.52
N VAL A 179 12.90 18.10 -6.58
CA VAL A 179 13.22 18.57 -7.95
C VAL A 179 12.35 17.79 -8.95
N TYR A 180 11.29 18.42 -9.43
CA TYR A 180 10.62 18.01 -10.68
C TYR A 180 11.59 18.33 -11.83
N ARG A 181 12.33 17.34 -12.35
CA ARG A 181 13.04 17.52 -13.63
C ARG A 181 12.02 17.39 -14.75
N MET A 182 11.55 18.53 -15.25
CA MET A 182 10.98 18.63 -16.59
C MET A 182 12.14 18.73 -17.58
N THR A 183 12.64 17.60 -18.08
CA THR A 183 13.47 17.55 -19.28
C THR A 183 13.09 16.31 -20.07
N GLU A 184 12.66 16.53 -21.31
CA GLU A 184 12.28 15.54 -22.30
C GLU A 184 13.48 14.65 -22.69
N GLU A 185 13.18 13.37 -22.91
CA GLU A 185 13.97 12.34 -23.63
C GLU A 185 15.28 11.85 -22.99
N ASP A 186 15.20 10.76 -22.19
CA ASP A 186 15.79 9.42 -22.48
C ASP A 186 15.89 8.54 -21.21
N ASP A 187 15.34 7.32 -21.31
CA ASP A 187 15.47 6.09 -20.47
C ASP A 187 15.00 6.07 -18.99
N ASP A 188 13.69 5.80 -18.82
CA ASP A 188 13.06 4.78 -17.95
C ASP A 188 13.57 4.48 -16.52
N ASP A 189 13.57 5.46 -15.62
CA ASP A 189 13.29 5.19 -14.20
C ASP A 189 11.79 5.38 -13.94
N GLU A 190 11.00 4.37 -14.32
CA GLU A 190 9.54 4.41 -14.26
C GLU A 190 9.05 4.48 -12.79
N THR A 191 8.76 5.70 -12.34
CA THR A 191 8.12 5.91 -11.04
C THR A 191 6.64 5.52 -11.12
N ILE A 192 6.23 4.48 -10.40
CA ILE A 192 4.84 4.04 -10.35
C ILE A 192 4.12 4.79 -9.23
N THR A 193 3.07 5.55 -9.57
CA THR A 193 2.21 6.23 -8.61
C THR A 193 0.80 5.64 -8.63
N LEU A 194 0.35 5.10 -7.50
CA LEU A 194 -0.95 4.46 -7.35
C LEU A 194 -1.86 5.30 -6.42
N PRO A 195 -2.93 5.93 -6.94
CA PRO A 195 -3.83 6.74 -6.12
C PRO A 195 -4.54 5.88 -5.08
N ALA A 196 -4.81 6.47 -3.91
CA ALA A 196 -5.59 5.81 -2.87
C ALA A 196 -7.02 5.57 -3.39
N THR A 197 -7.39 4.33 -3.62
CA THR A 197 -8.63 4.00 -4.33
C THR A 197 -9.51 3.10 -3.49
N ARG A 198 -10.80 3.43 -3.39
CA ARG A 198 -11.78 2.68 -2.61
C ARG A 198 -11.91 1.25 -3.14
N ASN A 199 -11.76 0.27 -2.25
CA ASN A 199 -11.90 -1.16 -2.57
C ASN A 199 -11.04 -1.56 -3.79
N CYS A 200 -9.75 -1.24 -3.72
CA CYS A 200 -8.80 -1.50 -4.79
C CYS A 200 -7.65 -2.36 -4.28
N LEU A 201 -7.42 -3.51 -4.91
CA LEU A 201 -6.22 -4.30 -4.67
C LEU A 201 -5.16 -3.91 -5.69
N ASN A 202 -4.09 -3.28 -5.21
CA ASN A 202 -2.92 -2.94 -5.99
C ASN A 202 -1.91 -4.08 -5.89
N LEU A 203 -1.44 -4.61 -7.01
CA LEU A 203 -0.34 -5.55 -7.08
C LEU A 203 0.84 -4.88 -7.79
N VAL A 204 2.05 -4.96 -7.21
CA VAL A 204 3.27 -4.38 -7.79
C VAL A 204 4.42 -5.36 -7.61
N LEU A 205 5.07 -5.73 -8.71
CA LEU A 205 6.32 -6.47 -8.70
C LEU A 205 7.47 -5.48 -8.42
N CYS A 206 8.20 -5.72 -7.34
CA CYS A 206 9.32 -4.90 -6.90
C CYS A 206 10.60 -5.72 -7.05
N ASN A 207 11.53 -5.19 -7.84
CA ASN A 207 12.88 -5.74 -7.96
C ASN A 207 13.80 -5.13 -6.90
N GLU A 208 15.02 -5.67 -6.80
CA GLU A 208 16.07 -5.12 -5.93
C GLU A 208 16.24 -3.60 -6.16
N GLY A 209 16.33 -2.83 -5.07
CA GLY A 209 16.53 -1.37 -5.12
C GLY A 209 15.26 -0.54 -5.27
N VAL A 210 14.11 -1.14 -5.57
CA VAL A 210 12.82 -0.42 -5.57
C VAL A 210 12.46 -0.02 -4.14
N MET A 211 12.22 1.26 -3.92
CA MET A 211 11.68 1.83 -2.69
C MET A 211 10.20 2.13 -2.85
N ARG A 212 9.45 1.94 -1.77
CA ARG A 212 8.04 2.32 -1.69
C ARG A 212 7.78 3.32 -0.58
N PHE A 213 6.94 4.31 -0.85
CA PHE A 213 6.37 5.16 0.20
C PHE A 213 4.90 5.52 -0.03
N THR A 214 4.17 5.78 1.06
CA THR A 214 2.82 6.35 1.04
C THR A 214 2.94 7.84 1.32
N LYS A 215 2.56 8.69 0.37
CA LYS A 215 2.66 10.16 0.49
C LYS A 215 1.86 10.65 1.70
N TYR A 216 2.38 11.67 2.37
CA TYR A 216 1.67 12.38 3.43
C TYR A 216 0.22 12.67 3.09
N LEU A 217 -0.68 12.28 3.99
CA LEU A 217 -2.11 12.50 3.86
C LEU A 217 -2.45 13.90 4.38
N SER A 218 -2.90 14.79 3.50
CA SER A 218 -3.31 16.15 3.84
C SER A 218 -4.41 16.17 4.91
N ALA A 219 -4.41 17.20 5.75
CA ALA A 219 -5.50 17.44 6.71
C ALA A 219 -6.86 17.70 6.03
N THR A 220 -6.86 18.03 4.72
CA THR A 220 -8.07 18.22 3.91
C THR A 220 -8.60 16.94 3.29
N ALA A 221 -7.93 15.79 3.49
CA ALA A 221 -8.37 14.52 2.94
C ALA A 221 -9.78 14.14 3.44
N PRO A 222 -10.59 13.46 2.61
CA PRO A 222 -12.00 13.15 2.92
C PRO A 222 -12.17 11.98 3.91
N GLY A 223 -11.18 11.71 4.76
CA GLY A 223 -11.15 10.57 5.68
C GLY A 223 -9.75 9.96 5.79
N SER A 224 -9.60 8.97 6.66
CA SER A 224 -8.34 8.24 6.76
C SER A 224 -8.12 7.35 5.52
N ARG A 225 -6.85 7.10 5.20
CA ARG A 225 -6.49 5.99 4.33
C ARG A 225 -6.26 4.73 5.16
N TRP A 226 -7.03 3.69 4.88
CA TRP A 226 -6.85 2.38 5.48
C TRP A 226 -6.31 1.42 4.43
N ASP A 227 -5.39 0.55 4.82
CA ASP A 227 -4.98 -0.53 3.94
C ASP A 227 -4.55 -1.80 4.67
N VAL A 228 -4.59 -2.90 3.93
CA VAL A 228 -3.86 -4.12 4.27
C VAL A 228 -2.75 -4.27 3.25
N LEU A 229 -1.52 -4.09 3.71
CA LEU A 229 -0.33 -4.36 2.94
C LEU A 229 0.15 -5.78 3.23
N THR A 230 0.41 -6.55 2.17
CA THR A 230 1.16 -7.79 2.25
C THR A 230 2.32 -7.75 1.28
N GLU A 231 3.53 -7.92 1.82
CA GLU A 231 4.77 -8.05 1.08
C GLU A 231 5.07 -9.55 0.97
N TYR A 232 5.13 -10.06 -0.26
CA TYR A 232 5.44 -11.46 -0.54
C TYR A 232 6.87 -11.58 -1.06
N GLU A 233 7.67 -12.40 -0.41
CA GLU A 233 8.95 -12.84 -0.97
C GLU A 233 8.67 -13.85 -2.07
N ILE A 234 9.25 -13.63 -3.25
CA ILE A 234 9.01 -14.45 -4.42
C ILE A 234 10.30 -15.02 -4.98
N THR A 235 10.22 -16.15 -5.65
CA THR A 235 11.30 -16.64 -6.52
C THR A 235 10.91 -16.40 -7.96
N PRO A 236 11.78 -15.77 -8.77
CA PRO A 236 11.59 -15.73 -10.22
C PRO A 236 11.36 -17.15 -10.75
N GLN A 237 10.30 -17.36 -11.52
CA GLN A 237 10.18 -18.61 -12.26
C GLN A 237 11.07 -18.48 -13.49
N ASP A 238 12.19 -19.20 -13.51
CA ASP A 238 12.92 -19.42 -14.75
C ASP A 238 12.00 -20.19 -15.69
N ASP A 239 11.61 -19.60 -16.82
CA ASP A 239 10.84 -20.25 -17.89
C ASP A 239 11.66 -21.36 -18.63
N ASP A 240 12.59 -22.01 -17.93
CA ASP A 240 13.54 -22.98 -18.47
C ASP A 240 13.20 -24.43 -18.05
N GLU A 241 11.91 -24.75 -17.90
CA GLU A 241 11.46 -26.13 -18.12
C GLU A 241 11.28 -26.37 -19.62
N GLY A 242 12.43 -26.49 -20.30
CA GLY A 242 12.53 -27.23 -21.55
C GLY A 242 11.99 -28.65 -21.35
N ILE A 243 10.72 -28.86 -21.66
CA ILE A 243 10.15 -30.18 -21.85
C ILE A 243 10.80 -30.75 -23.12
N GLU A 244 11.92 -31.45 -22.97
CA GLU A 244 12.38 -32.41 -23.97
C GLU A 244 11.32 -33.51 -24.09
N LEU A 245 10.67 -33.58 -25.26
CA LEU A 245 9.91 -34.74 -25.72
C LEU A 245 10.81 -35.68 -26.53
#